data_AF-A0A4Y1X2Y8-F1
#
_entry.id   AF-A0A4Y1X2Y8-F1
#
_cell.length_a   1.000
_cell.length_b   1.000
_cell.length_c   1.000
_cell.angle_alpha   90.00
_cell.angle_beta   90.00
_cell.angle_gamma   90.00
#
_symmetry.space_group_name_H-M   'P 1'
#
loop_
_entity.id
_entity.type
_entity.pdbx_description
1 polymer ?
#
loop_
_entity_poly.entity_id
_entity_poly.type
_entity_poly.pdbx_seq_one_letter_code
_entity_poly.pdbx_strand_id
1 'polypeptide(L)'
;MRVIAPDLPIDPDEALTMLQRLVTRECPDIVIGTSMGGMFAQQLYDCRKILVNPAFHVSRTMRRQIGECPFLNPRKDGATSYTTMPELCDRYEAMEHRQFDGMTDEAVTRTWAMFGDRDTTVNCREEYLQRYRNFATFDGEHRLRLEDIRDVVVPLIRQIELDEHLTE
;
A
#
# COMPACT_ATOMS: atom_id res chain seq x y z
N MET A 1 -11.58 -4.34 -17.78
CA MET A 1 -10.77 -3.99 -16.59
C MET A 1 -9.60 -3.14 -17.05
N ARG A 2 -9.51 -1.90 -16.57
CA ARG A 2 -8.37 -1.01 -16.81
C ARG A 2 -7.48 -1.06 -15.58
N VAL A 3 -6.18 -1.26 -15.77
CA VAL A 3 -5.19 -1.29 -14.67
C VAL A 3 -4.24 -0.12 -14.83
N ILE A 4 -3.99 0.61 -13.74
CA ILE A 4 -3.04 1.73 -13.70
C ILE A 4 -1.97 1.39 -12.66
N ALA A 5 -0.73 1.21 -13.13
CA ALA A 5 0.43 0.94 -12.29
C ALA A 5 1.48 2.05 -12.49
N PRO A 6 1.46 3.11 -11.67
CA PRO A 6 2.44 4.19 -11.77
C PRO A 6 3.83 3.73 -11.30
N ASP A 7 4.87 4.33 -11.89
CA ASP A 7 6.24 4.24 -11.37
C ASP A 7 6.40 5.40 -10.38
N LEU A 8 6.58 5.08 -9.10
CA LEU A 8 6.54 6.06 -8.01
C LEU A 8 7.91 6.73 -7.82
N PRO A 9 7.94 8.04 -7.50
CA PRO A 9 9.12 8.68 -6.94
C PRO A 9 9.65 7.93 -5.71
N ILE A 10 10.97 8.00 -5.48
CA ILE A 10 11.60 7.43 -4.27
C ILE A 10 11.20 8.26 -3.03
N ASP A 11 11.10 9.56 -3.25
CA ASP A 11 10.65 10.57 -2.30
C ASP A 11 9.22 10.28 -1.83
N PRO A 12 8.99 10.12 -0.51
CA PRO A 12 7.67 9.71 -0.01
C PRO A 12 6.60 10.80 -0.21
N ASP A 13 6.94 12.08 -0.02
CA ASP A 13 5.98 13.18 -0.14
C ASP A 13 5.57 13.39 -1.61
N GLU A 14 6.52 13.30 -2.53
CA GLU A 14 6.26 13.34 -3.97
C GLU A 14 5.42 12.14 -4.41
N ALA A 15 5.72 10.93 -3.91
CA ALA A 15 4.96 9.72 -4.21
C ALA A 15 3.52 9.82 -3.74
N LEU A 16 3.29 10.24 -2.49
CA LEU A 16 1.94 10.42 -1.95
C LEU A 16 1.17 11.51 -2.72
N THR A 17 1.81 12.66 -3.00
CA THR A 17 1.21 13.74 -3.78
C THR A 17 0.83 13.28 -5.18
N MET A 18 1.69 12.50 -5.83
CA MET A 18 1.42 11.91 -7.14
C MET A 18 0.23 10.95 -7.10
N LEU A 19 0.16 10.08 -6.08
CA LEU A 19 -0.93 9.12 -5.91
C LEU A 19 -2.27 9.82 -5.64
N GLN A 20 -2.29 10.84 -4.78
CA GLN A 20 -3.49 11.65 -4.53
C GLN A 20 -4.01 12.27 -5.84
N ARG A 21 -3.13 12.92 -6.62
CA ARG A 21 -3.49 13.48 -7.94
C ARG A 21 -3.99 12.42 -8.91
N LEU A 22 -3.40 11.23 -8.88
CA LEU A 22 -3.80 10.12 -9.75
C LEU A 22 -5.20 9.62 -9.39
N VAL A 23 -5.49 9.43 -8.10
CA VAL A 23 -6.82 9.03 -7.63
C VAL A 23 -7.88 10.08 -7.99
N THR A 24 -7.59 11.37 -7.76
CA THR A 24 -8.51 12.46 -8.14
C THR A 24 -8.77 12.51 -9.64
N ARG A 25 -7.77 12.23 -10.48
CA ARG A 25 -7.91 12.31 -11.94
C ARG A 25 -8.60 11.10 -12.54
N GLU A 26 -8.24 9.90 -12.09
CA GLU A 26 -8.68 8.64 -12.71
C GLU A 26 -9.92 8.06 -12.03
N CYS A 27 -10.27 8.52 -10.82
CA CYS A 27 -11.38 8.03 -10.00
C CYS A 27 -11.47 6.49 -10.00
N PRO A 28 -10.40 5.78 -9.57
CA PRO A 28 -10.39 4.33 -9.62
C PRO A 28 -11.46 3.74 -8.71
N ASP A 29 -12.13 2.69 -9.19
CA ASP A 29 -13.10 1.93 -8.39
C ASP A 29 -12.46 1.36 -7.12
N ILE A 30 -11.20 0.92 -7.24
CA ILE A 30 -10.40 0.39 -6.14
C ILE A 30 -8.91 0.66 -6.33
N VAL A 31 -8.21 0.94 -5.22
CA VAL A 31 -6.75 1.04 -5.15
C VAL A 31 -6.18 -0.17 -4.42
N ILE A 32 -5.07 -0.72 -4.92
CA ILE A 32 -4.38 -1.83 -4.26
C ILE A 32 -2.96 -1.39 -3.92
N GLY A 33 -2.61 -1.44 -2.64
CA GLY A 33 -1.29 -1.09 -2.14
C GLY A 33 -0.63 -2.28 -1.47
N THR A 34 0.54 -2.69 -1.94
CA THR A 34 1.29 -3.84 -1.40
C THR A 34 2.54 -3.38 -0.66
N SER A 35 2.84 -3.92 0.53
CA SER A 35 4.05 -3.54 1.29
C SER A 35 4.11 -2.02 1.55
N MET A 36 5.18 -1.34 1.15
CA MET A 36 5.27 0.13 1.17
C MET A 36 4.12 0.81 0.41
N GLY A 37 3.63 0.20 -0.68
CA GLY A 37 2.45 0.70 -1.38
C GLY A 37 1.19 0.71 -0.52
N GLY A 38 1.08 -0.19 0.47
CA GLY A 38 0.00 -0.21 1.45
C GLY A 38 0.06 0.98 2.42
N MET A 39 1.26 1.40 2.81
CA MET A 39 1.47 2.62 3.62
C MET A 39 1.01 3.87 2.87
N PHE A 40 1.26 3.97 1.57
CA PHE A 40 0.77 5.07 0.76
C PHE A 40 -0.74 4.96 0.51
N ALA A 41 -1.22 3.79 0.11
CA ALA A 41 -2.63 3.60 -0.26
C ALA A 41 -3.57 3.92 0.90
N GLN A 42 -3.22 3.57 2.14
CA GLN A 42 -4.10 3.84 3.29
C GLN A 42 -4.35 5.33 3.53
N GLN A 43 -3.42 6.20 3.12
CA GLN A 43 -3.52 7.67 3.22
C GLN A 43 -4.43 8.29 2.14
N LEU A 44 -4.96 7.49 1.20
CA LEU A 44 -5.82 7.96 0.11
C LEU A 44 -7.29 7.88 0.54
N TYR A 45 -7.76 8.75 1.43
CA TYR A 45 -9.03 8.57 2.15
C TYR A 45 -10.29 8.51 1.26
N ASP A 46 -10.31 9.21 0.12
CA ASP A 46 -11.48 9.36 -0.74
C ASP A 46 -11.70 8.22 -1.76
N CYS A 47 -11.05 7.06 -1.57
CA CYS A 47 -11.26 5.90 -2.43
C CYS A 47 -11.34 4.60 -1.65
N ARG A 48 -11.89 3.55 -2.29
CA ARG A 48 -11.83 2.18 -1.77
C ARG A 48 -10.42 1.63 -1.96
N LYS A 49 -9.93 0.87 -0.98
CA LYS A 49 -8.59 0.29 -1.07
C LYS A 49 -8.42 -1.07 -0.41
N ILE A 50 -7.55 -1.89 -1.00
CA ILE A 50 -7.04 -3.12 -0.41
C ILE A 50 -5.56 -2.94 -0.10
N LEU A 51 -5.20 -3.07 1.17
CA LEU A 51 -3.83 -3.05 1.66
C LEU A 51 -3.33 -4.50 1.79
N VAL A 52 -2.33 -4.89 1.02
CA VAL A 52 -1.78 -6.25 1.11
C VAL A 52 -0.43 -6.22 1.78
N ASN A 53 -0.30 -6.91 2.91
CA ASN A 53 0.90 -6.92 3.76
C ASN A 53 1.48 -5.51 3.96
N PRO A 54 0.67 -4.52 4.43
CA PRO A 54 1.13 -3.14 4.51
C PRO A 54 2.34 -2.99 5.43
N ALA A 55 3.29 -2.16 5.03
CA ALA A 55 4.49 -1.86 5.80
C ALA A 55 4.42 -0.41 6.34
N PHE A 56 3.90 -0.20 7.55
CA PHE A 56 3.72 1.15 8.14
C PHE A 56 5.00 1.77 8.71
N HIS A 57 6.12 1.05 8.67
CA HIS A 57 7.42 1.49 9.21
C HIS A 57 8.55 1.23 8.22
N VAL A 58 8.41 1.73 7.00
CA VAL A 58 9.36 1.58 5.89
C VAL A 58 10.74 2.18 6.25
N SER A 59 10.74 3.31 6.94
CA SER A 59 11.93 4.02 7.42
C SER A 59 12.88 3.09 8.19
N ARG A 60 12.35 2.21 9.05
CA ARG A 60 13.15 1.26 9.84
C ARG A 60 13.89 0.26 8.97
N THR A 61 13.25 -0.21 7.90
CA THR A 61 13.87 -1.13 6.93
C THR A 61 14.91 -0.38 6.11
N MET A 62 14.59 0.81 5.61
CA MET A 62 15.52 1.64 4.82
C MET A 62 16.77 2.03 5.61
N ARG A 63 16.65 2.36 6.91
CA ARG A 63 17.80 2.68 7.77
C ARG A 63 18.80 1.53 7.92
N ARG A 64 18.38 0.28 7.71
CA ARG A 64 19.27 -0.89 7.72
C ARG A 64 20.02 -1.07 6.39
N GLN A 65 19.65 -0.30 5.37
CA GLN A 65 20.12 -0.42 3.99
C GLN A 65 20.61 0.93 3.44
N ILE A 66 21.26 1.74 4.28
CA ILE A 66 21.92 2.98 3.82
C ILE A 66 22.97 2.65 2.75
N GLY A 67 22.95 3.40 1.65
CA GLY A 67 23.79 3.16 0.48
C GLY A 67 22.98 2.75 -0.75
N GLU A 68 23.66 2.14 -1.73
CA GLU A 68 23.04 1.72 -2.98
C GLU A 68 22.14 0.49 -2.76
N CYS A 69 20.89 0.59 -3.22
CA CYS A 69 19.86 -0.43 -3.14
C CYS A 69 19.35 -0.76 -4.56
N PRO A 70 19.16 -2.05 -4.89
CA PRO A 70 18.57 -2.41 -6.17
C PRO A 70 17.07 -2.13 -6.18
N PHE A 71 16.54 -1.69 -7.32
CA PHE A 71 15.11 -1.80 -7.57
C PHE A 71 14.75 -3.26 -7.84
N LEU A 72 13.59 -3.70 -7.35
CA LEU A 72 13.08 -5.05 -7.62
C LEU A 72 12.68 -5.25 -9.09
N ASN A 73 12.25 -4.16 -9.75
CA ASN A 73 11.92 -4.11 -11.16
C ASN A 73 12.59 -2.87 -11.78
N PRO A 74 13.06 -2.93 -13.04
CA PRO A 74 13.57 -1.75 -13.72
C PRO A 74 12.52 -0.63 -13.78
N ARG A 75 12.97 0.61 -13.56
CA ARG A 75 12.12 1.80 -13.68
C ARG A 75 11.81 2.13 -15.14
N LYS A 76 10.84 3.02 -15.37
CA LYS A 76 10.48 3.48 -16.72
C LYS A 76 11.62 4.21 -17.43
N ASP A 77 12.46 4.89 -16.68
CA ASP A 77 13.68 5.56 -17.17
C ASP A 77 14.87 4.61 -17.34
N GLY A 78 14.70 3.32 -17.02
CA GLY A 78 15.74 2.30 -17.09
C GLY A 78 16.63 2.21 -15.84
N ALA A 79 16.42 3.03 -14.81
CA ALA A 79 17.19 2.94 -13.57
C ALA A 79 16.96 1.59 -12.88
N THR A 80 18.06 0.98 -12.40
CA THR A 80 18.05 -0.34 -11.74
C THR A 80 18.43 -0.28 -10.27
N SER A 81 18.93 0.85 -9.78
CA SER A 81 19.26 1.09 -8.37
C SER A 81 18.90 2.51 -7.95
N TYR A 82 18.83 2.71 -6.64
CA TYR A 82 18.69 4.00 -5.98
C TYR A 82 19.59 4.06 -4.76
N THR A 83 19.85 5.26 -4.26
CA THR A 83 20.64 5.44 -3.03
C THR A 83 19.71 5.77 -1.87
N THR A 84 19.74 4.93 -0.84
CA THR A 84 19.11 5.22 0.43
C THR A 84 20.05 6.08 1.26
N MET A 85 19.68 7.34 1.46
CA MET A 85 20.41 8.28 2.33
C MET A 85 19.70 8.42 3.68
N PRO A 86 20.40 8.76 4.77
CA PRO A 86 19.78 9.00 6.07
C PRO A 86 18.62 10.00 6.01
N GLU A 87 18.75 11.07 5.22
CA GLU A 87 17.74 12.11 5.05
C GLU A 87 16.47 11.56 4.36
N LEU A 88 16.61 10.61 3.45
CA LEU A 88 15.47 9.94 2.83
C LEU A 88 14.71 9.11 3.89
N CYS A 89 15.44 8.38 4.74
CA CYS A 89 14.84 7.64 5.85
C CYS A 89 14.11 8.56 6.84
N ASP A 90 14.70 9.71 7.17
CA ASP A 90 14.10 10.71 8.06
C ASP A 90 12.76 11.22 7.51
N ARG A 91 12.66 11.35 6.18
CA ARG A 91 11.42 11.80 5.53
C ARG A 91 10.34 10.73 5.52
N TYR A 92 10.71 9.46 5.29
CA TYR A 92 9.77 8.36 5.48
C TYR A 92 9.27 8.31 6.94
N GLU A 93 10.17 8.43 7.92
CA GLU A 93 9.78 8.44 9.34
C GLU A 93 8.84 9.62 9.68
N ALA A 94 9.14 10.81 9.16
CA ALA A 94 8.29 11.98 9.36
C ALA A 94 6.88 11.82 8.74
N MET A 95 6.76 11.13 7.60
CA MET A 95 5.47 10.77 7.00
C MET A 95 4.76 9.69 7.84
N GLU A 96 5.46 8.63 8.24
CA GLU A 96 4.93 7.51 9.02
C GLU A 96 4.32 7.99 10.34
N HIS A 97 4.91 8.99 10.99
CA HIS A 97 4.37 9.60 12.20
C HIS A 97 3.00 10.25 12.01
N ARG A 98 2.68 10.70 10.80
CA ARG A 98 1.42 11.37 10.44
C ARG A 98 0.53 10.52 9.54
N GLN A 99 0.91 9.27 9.26
CA GLN A 99 0.25 8.48 8.22
C GLN A 99 -1.23 8.21 8.52
N PHE A 100 -1.64 8.24 9.79
CA PHE A 100 -3.05 8.06 10.16
C PHE A 100 -3.77 9.38 10.50
N ASP A 101 -3.13 10.53 10.27
CA ASP A 101 -3.73 11.83 10.55
C ASP A 101 -4.87 12.12 9.56
N GLY A 102 -5.97 12.67 10.05
CA GLY A 102 -7.12 13.03 9.22
C GLY A 102 -7.99 11.84 8.77
N MET A 103 -7.76 10.64 9.31
CA MET A 103 -8.60 9.47 9.03
C MET A 103 -10.06 9.73 9.45
N THR A 104 -10.99 9.46 8.54
CA THR A 104 -12.44 9.59 8.76
C THR A 104 -13.09 8.22 8.96
N ASP A 105 -14.30 8.19 9.53
CA ASP A 105 -15.07 6.94 9.66
C ASP A 105 -15.35 6.30 8.28
N GLU A 106 -15.52 7.12 7.24
CA GLU A 106 -15.69 6.67 5.85
C GLU A 106 -14.41 6.02 5.30
N ALA A 107 -13.23 6.57 5.61
CA ALA A 107 -11.97 5.95 5.25
C ALA A 107 -11.80 4.59 5.94
N VAL A 108 -12.28 4.44 7.17
CA VAL A 108 -12.23 3.18 7.91
C VAL A 108 -13.07 2.10 7.23
N THR A 109 -14.29 2.42 6.78
CA THR A 109 -15.18 1.45 6.11
C THR A 109 -14.71 1.12 4.69
N ARG A 110 -14.04 2.05 4.01
CA ARG A 110 -13.49 1.88 2.66
C ARG A 110 -12.10 1.25 2.59
N THR A 111 -11.59 0.76 3.72
CA THR A 111 -10.26 0.14 3.78
C THR A 111 -10.38 -1.33 4.17
N TRP A 112 -9.81 -2.19 3.33
CA TRP A 112 -9.64 -3.61 3.57
C TRP A 112 -8.16 -3.93 3.63
N ALA A 113 -7.78 -4.94 4.42
CA ALA A 113 -6.43 -5.46 4.43
C ALA A 113 -6.37 -6.96 4.20
N MET A 114 -5.25 -7.43 3.69
CA MET A 114 -4.93 -8.84 3.52
C MET A 114 -3.56 -9.11 4.13
N PHE A 115 -3.49 -10.12 4.98
CA PHE A 115 -2.25 -10.52 5.67
C PHE A 115 -1.89 -11.96 5.31
N GLY A 116 -0.70 -12.15 4.74
CA GLY A 116 -0.13 -13.48 4.52
C GLY A 116 0.24 -14.11 5.86
N ASP A 117 -0.22 -15.32 6.12
CA ASP A 117 0.04 -16.05 7.37
C ASP A 117 1.52 -16.47 7.53
N ARG A 118 2.28 -16.48 6.42
CA ARG A 118 3.72 -16.76 6.36
C ARG A 118 4.56 -15.52 6.08
N ASP A 119 4.01 -14.31 6.21
CA ASP A 119 4.79 -13.07 6.12
C ASP A 119 5.72 -12.94 7.34
N THR A 120 7.03 -13.02 7.07
CA THR A 120 8.10 -12.84 8.07
C THR A 120 8.85 -11.52 7.89
N THR A 121 8.47 -10.69 6.92
CA THR A 121 9.15 -9.43 6.58
C THR A 121 8.57 -8.26 7.37
N VAL A 122 7.24 -8.13 7.36
CA VAL A 122 6.52 -7.10 8.11
C VAL A 122 5.31 -7.70 8.80
N ASN A 123 5.01 -7.20 10.00
CA ASN A 123 3.77 -7.55 10.69
C ASN A 123 3.15 -6.29 11.27
N CYS A 124 2.28 -5.67 10.47
CA CYS A 124 1.51 -4.49 10.86
C CYS A 124 0.03 -4.83 11.14
N ARG A 125 -0.33 -6.11 11.31
CA ARG A 125 -1.73 -6.51 11.51
C ARG A 125 -2.32 -5.93 12.79
N GLU A 126 -1.58 -6.01 13.90
CA GLU A 126 -2.04 -5.47 15.18
C GLU A 126 -2.20 -3.95 15.11
N GLU A 127 -1.24 -3.24 14.51
CA GLU A 127 -1.30 -1.80 14.30
C GLU A 127 -2.47 -1.40 13.39
N TYR A 128 -2.70 -2.14 12.30
CA TYR A 128 -3.85 -1.96 11.41
C TYR A 128 -5.18 -2.07 12.17
N LEU A 129 -5.33 -3.11 13.01
CA LEU A 129 -6.57 -3.37 13.75
C LEU A 129 -6.88 -2.34 14.83
N GLN A 130 -5.93 -1.48 15.20
CA GLN A 130 -6.22 -0.34 16.08
C GLN A 130 -7.05 0.75 15.38
N ARG A 131 -7.08 0.77 14.05
CA ARG A 131 -7.71 1.83 13.24
C ARG A 131 -8.78 1.31 12.29
N TYR A 132 -8.55 0.14 11.71
CA TYR A 132 -9.37 -0.45 10.66
C TYR A 132 -9.98 -1.77 11.10
N ARG A 133 -11.07 -2.19 10.45
CA ARG A 133 -11.85 -3.37 10.85
C ARG A 133 -11.85 -4.48 9.82
N ASN A 134 -11.88 -4.13 8.53
CA ASN A 134 -12.00 -5.13 7.48
C ASN A 134 -10.63 -5.74 7.18
N PHE A 135 -10.47 -7.03 7.40
CA PHE A 135 -9.28 -7.74 6.96
C PHE A 135 -9.59 -9.20 6.64
N ALA A 136 -8.72 -9.80 5.83
CA ALA A 136 -8.64 -11.23 5.60
C ALA A 136 -7.21 -11.71 5.81
N THR A 137 -7.05 -13.01 6.05
CA THR A 137 -5.76 -13.69 6.02
C THR A 137 -5.73 -14.65 4.84
N PHE A 138 -4.55 -14.90 4.29
CA PHE A 138 -4.37 -15.87 3.21
C PHE A 138 -3.11 -16.70 3.42
N ASP A 139 -3.10 -17.91 2.84
CA ASP A 139 -1.91 -18.76 2.83
C ASP A 139 -0.87 -18.18 1.86
N GLY A 140 0.08 -17.42 2.38
CA GLY A 140 1.03 -16.71 1.55
C GLY A 140 2.08 -15.93 2.33
N GLU A 141 3.10 -15.51 1.58
CA GLU A 141 4.27 -14.80 2.11
C GLU A 141 4.10 -13.27 1.95
N HIS A 142 5.16 -12.51 2.24
CA HIS A 142 5.16 -11.05 2.10
C HIS A 142 4.84 -10.57 0.69
N ARG A 143 5.42 -11.23 -0.31
CA ARG A 143 5.26 -10.86 -1.72
C ARG A 143 4.09 -11.63 -2.32
N LEU A 144 3.17 -10.89 -2.92
CA LEU A 144 2.10 -11.48 -3.70
C LEU A 144 2.65 -12.19 -4.93
N ARG A 145 2.24 -13.44 -5.10
CA ARG A 145 2.42 -14.23 -6.33
C ARG A 145 1.17 -14.12 -7.19
N LEU A 146 1.28 -14.52 -8.45
CA LEU A 146 0.15 -14.51 -9.39
C LEU A 146 -1.05 -15.34 -8.89
N GLU A 147 -0.77 -16.45 -8.21
CA GLU A 147 -1.79 -17.30 -7.58
C GLU A 147 -2.53 -16.55 -6.48
N ASP A 148 -1.79 -15.87 -5.58
CA ASP A 148 -2.38 -15.07 -4.50
C ASP A 148 -3.26 -13.93 -5.05
N ILE A 149 -2.86 -13.31 -6.16
CA ILE A 149 -3.67 -12.30 -6.86
C ILE A 149 -4.95 -12.93 -7.41
N ARG A 150 -4.83 -14.05 -8.13
CA ARG A 150 -5.96 -14.72 -8.79
C ARG A 150 -6.98 -15.28 -7.79
N ASP A 151 -6.49 -15.92 -6.73
CA ASP A 151 -7.29 -16.74 -5.84
C ASP A 151 -7.75 -16.00 -4.60
N VAL A 152 -7.14 -14.84 -4.29
CA VAL A 152 -7.46 -14.11 -3.06
C VAL A 152 -7.77 -12.64 -3.32
N VAL A 153 -6.89 -11.91 -4.01
CA VAL A 153 -7.10 -10.46 -4.25
C VAL A 153 -8.28 -10.20 -5.19
N VAL A 154 -8.34 -10.88 -6.34
CA VAL A 154 -9.42 -10.70 -7.32
C VAL A 154 -10.80 -11.07 -6.75
N PRO A 155 -10.97 -12.19 -6.02
CA PRO A 155 -12.23 -12.48 -5.35
C PRO A 155 -12.65 -11.40 -4.35
N LEU A 156 -11.71 -10.83 -3.58
CA LEU A 156 -12.02 -9.75 -2.64
C LEU A 156 -12.47 -8.47 -3.36
N ILE A 157 -11.83 -8.11 -4.48
CA ILE A 157 -12.27 -6.97 -5.32
C ILE A 157 -13.73 -7.16 -5.73
N ARG A 158 -14.07 -8.35 -6.27
CA ARG A 158 -15.43 -8.65 -6.71
C ARG A 158 -16.43 -8.59 -5.57
N GLN A 159 -16.07 -9.07 -4.38
CA GLN A 159 -16.92 -8.98 -3.20
C GLN A 159 -17.20 -7.52 -2.82
N ILE A 160 -16.16 -6.67 -2.80
CA ILE A 160 -16.30 -5.23 -2.49
C ILE A 160 -17.18 -4.53 -3.54
N GLU A 161 -17.06 -4.89 -4.80
CA GLU A 161 -17.93 -4.38 -5.87
C GLU A 161 -19.38 -4.87 -5.70
N LEU A 162 -19.60 -6.14 -5.35
CA LEU A 162 -20.93 -6.72 -5.14
C LEU A 162 -21.66 -6.09 -3.94
N ASP A 163 -20.96 -5.89 -2.82
CA ASP A 163 -21.53 -5.32 -1.60
C ASP A 163 -22.03 -3.88 -1.83
N GLU A 164 -21.38 -3.13 -2.74
CA GLU A 164 -21.81 -1.77 -3.13
C GLU A 164 -23.18 -1.79 -3.83
N HIS A 165 -23.37 -2.69 -4.80
CA HIS A 165 -24.61 -2.79 -5.58
C HIS A 165 -25.83 -3.23 -4.75
N LEU A 166 -25.60 -3.75 -3.54
CA LEU A 166 -26.66 -4.12 -2.59
C LEU A 166 -27.04 -2.97 -1.64
N THR A 167 -26.23 -1.91 -1.60
CA THR A 167 -26.44 -0.73 -0.74
C THR A 167 -26.94 0.51 -1.48
N GLU A 168 -27.00 0.47 -2.82
CA GLU A 168 -27.67 1.46 -3.69
C GLU A 168 -29.12 1.05 -4.01
#